data_AF-A0A1N6YBK7-F1
#
_entry.id   AF-A0A1N6YBK7-F1
#
_cell.length_a   1.000
_cell.length_b   1.000
_cell.length_c   1.000
_cell.angle_alpha   90.00
_cell.angle_beta   90.00
_cell.angle_gamma   90.00
#
_symmetry.space_group_name_H-M   'P 1'
#
loop_
_entity.id
_entity.type
_entity.pdbx_description
1 polymer ?
#
loop_
_entity_poly.entity_id
_entity_poly.type
_entity_poly.pdbx_seq_one_letter_code
_entity_poly.pdbx_strand_id
1 'polypeptide(L)'
;MNWNLILKLSVFGLAMGLVTAFFIPSNIEGAIWPVIFIICAYIIAKNCTQMYFTHGFCLSLINCVWIIAAHAIFYKNYQAGHAQEAAMYNGNPYHIPPQAALAVIGVVIGIASGLVQGLFAFIASKLVKKR
;
A
#
# COMPACT_ATOMS: atom_id res chain seq x y z
N MET A 1 6.55 16.77 -10.78
CA MET A 1 6.08 15.45 -10.29
C MET A 1 6.29 14.46 -11.42
N ASN A 2 6.96 13.33 -11.19
CA ASN A 2 7.20 12.31 -12.22
C ASN A 2 6.14 11.20 -12.11
N TRP A 3 4.97 11.43 -12.71
CA TRP A 3 3.85 10.48 -12.67
C TRP A 3 4.16 9.15 -13.35
N ASN A 4 5.00 9.15 -14.39
CA ASN A 4 5.43 7.92 -15.06
C ASN A 4 6.20 6.99 -14.10
N LEU A 5 7.08 7.56 -13.27
CA LEU A 5 7.77 6.81 -12.22
C LEU A 5 6.78 6.25 -11.19
N ILE A 6 5.85 7.09 -10.72
CA ILE A 6 4.85 6.68 -9.72
C ILE A 6 3.99 5.54 -10.24
N LEU A 7 3.50 5.62 -11.48
CA LEU A 7 2.67 4.57 -12.08
C LEU A 7 3.45 3.27 -12.30
N LYS A 8 4.73 3.34 -12.66
CA LYS A 8 5.59 2.14 -12.76
C LYS A 8 5.82 1.50 -11.41
N LEU A 9 6.09 2.29 -10.38
CA LEU A 9 6.28 1.79 -9.01
C LEU A 9 4.96 1.29 -8.41
N SER A 10 3.80 1.81 -8.83
CA SER A 10 2.53 1.37 -8.26
C SER A 10 2.11 -0.04 -8.70
N VAL A 11 2.76 -0.58 -9.73
CA VAL A 11 2.63 -1.99 -10.10
C VAL A 11 3.03 -2.92 -8.95
N PHE A 12 3.95 -2.50 -8.07
CA PHE A 12 4.24 -3.26 -6.84
C PHE A 12 3.02 -3.35 -5.92
N GLY A 13 2.26 -2.26 -5.77
CA GLY A 13 1.03 -2.26 -4.97
C GLY A 13 -0.06 -3.11 -5.59
N LEU A 14 -0.20 -3.07 -6.91
CA LEU A 14 -1.14 -3.94 -7.64
C LEU A 14 -0.79 -5.42 -7.49
N ALA A 15 0.48 -5.78 -7.74
CA ALA A 15 0.96 -7.14 -7.59
C ALA A 15 0.75 -7.63 -6.15
N MET A 16 1.10 -6.81 -5.16
CA MET A 16 0.88 -7.16 -3.75
C MET A 16 -0.58 -7.33 -3.41
N GLY A 17 -1.46 -6.41 -3.80
CA GLY A 17 -2.90 -6.51 -3.53
C GLY A 17 -3.53 -7.78 -4.12
N LEU A 18 -3.06 -8.21 -5.30
CA LEU A 18 -3.46 -9.50 -5.87
C LEU A 18 -2.86 -10.66 -5.08
N VAL A 19 -1.56 -10.67 -4.82
CA VAL A 19 -0.91 -11.80 -4.13
C VAL A 19 -1.47 -11.99 -2.71
N THR A 20 -1.79 -10.92 -1.99
CA THR A 20 -2.43 -10.98 -0.67
C THR A 20 -3.88 -11.45 -0.72
N ALA A 21 -4.60 -11.16 -1.80
CA ALA A 21 -5.96 -11.68 -1.96
C ALA A 21 -6.02 -13.21 -2.14
N PHE A 22 -4.92 -13.88 -2.52
CA PHE A 22 -4.93 -15.31 -2.85
C PHE A 22 -3.95 -16.16 -2.04
N PHE A 23 -2.78 -15.65 -1.67
CA PHE A 23 -1.65 -16.47 -1.22
C PHE A 23 -0.99 -16.02 0.08
N ILE A 24 -0.96 -14.71 0.37
CA ILE A 24 -0.24 -14.20 1.54
C ILE A 24 -1.22 -14.02 2.71
N PRO A 25 -1.00 -14.71 3.85
CA PRO A 25 -1.74 -14.47 5.09
C PRO A 25 -1.26 -13.21 5.83
N SER A 26 -2.11 -12.65 6.70
CA SER A 26 -1.90 -11.36 7.39
C SER A 26 -0.57 -11.23 8.13
N ASN A 27 -0.05 -12.34 8.68
CA ASN A 27 1.17 -12.35 9.48
C ASN A 27 2.44 -12.06 8.65
N ILE A 28 2.39 -12.28 7.33
CA ILE A 28 3.54 -12.07 6.44
C ILE A 28 3.47 -10.69 5.77
N GLU A 29 2.27 -10.16 5.52
CA GLU A 29 2.09 -8.86 4.85
C GLU A 29 2.89 -7.74 5.50
N GLY A 30 2.81 -7.65 6.83
CA GLY A 30 3.47 -6.59 7.60
C GLY A 30 5.00 -6.59 7.45
N ALA A 31 5.62 -7.73 7.16
CA ALA A 31 7.06 -7.83 6.94
C ALA A 31 7.49 -7.44 5.51
N ILE A 32 6.63 -7.68 4.52
CA ILE A 32 6.94 -7.40 3.11
C ILE A 32 6.83 -5.90 2.80
N TRP A 33 5.84 -5.21 3.37
CA TRP A 33 5.60 -3.78 3.11
C TRP A 33 6.81 -2.88 3.37
N PRO A 34 7.52 -2.97 4.50
CA PRO A 34 8.73 -2.19 4.75
C PRO A 34 9.81 -2.39 3.69
N VAL A 35 9.99 -3.62 3.19
CA VAL A 35 10.97 -3.91 2.13
C VAL A 35 10.60 -3.18 0.84
N ILE A 36 9.33 -3.25 0.44
CA ILE A 36 8.81 -2.52 -0.73
C ILE A 36 8.96 -1.01 -0.54
N PHE A 37 8.67 -0.50 0.66
CA PHE A 37 8.80 0.93 0.99
C PHE A 37 10.23 1.42 0.81
N ILE A 38 11.21 0.66 1.30
CA ILE A 38 12.64 0.97 1.16
C ILE A 38 13.06 0.94 -0.33
N ILE A 39 12.68 -0.09 -1.08
CA ILE A 39 13.01 -0.21 -2.51
C ILE A 39 12.43 0.96 -3.29
N CYS A 40 11.14 1.26 -3.11
CA CYS A 40 10.47 2.38 -3.77
C CYS A 40 11.09 3.72 -3.38
N ALA A 41 11.41 3.92 -2.10
CA ALA A 41 12.05 5.13 -1.60
C ALA A 41 13.44 5.33 -2.24
N TYR A 42 14.23 4.27 -2.36
CA TYR A 42 15.53 4.30 -3.03
C TYR A 42 15.41 4.67 -4.51
N ILE A 43 14.46 4.05 -5.23
CA ILE A 43 14.24 4.33 -6.65
C ILE A 43 13.78 5.79 -6.84
N ILE A 44 12.87 6.28 -5.99
CA ILE A 44 12.43 7.68 -6.00
C ILE A 44 13.63 8.60 -5.75
N ALA A 45 14.44 8.33 -4.73
CA ALA A 45 15.63 9.12 -4.40
C ALA A 45 16.64 9.21 -5.55
N LYS A 46 16.81 8.13 -6.33
CA LYS A 46 17.73 8.12 -7.49
C LYS A 46 17.20 8.82 -8.73
N ASN A 47 15.89 8.79 -8.96
CA ASN A 47 15.29 9.21 -10.24
C ASN A 47 14.57 10.56 -10.15
N CYS A 48 14.34 11.09 -8.95
CA CYS A 48 13.74 12.39 -8.73
C CYS A 48 14.82 13.40 -8.30
N THR A 49 14.67 14.66 -8.75
CA THR A 49 15.53 15.76 -8.32
C THR A 49 14.92 16.58 -7.17
N GLN A 50 13.59 16.52 -7.01
CA GLN A 50 12.81 17.30 -6.04
C GLN A 50 11.50 16.59 -5.67
N MET A 51 10.81 17.09 -4.63
CA MET A 51 9.49 16.61 -4.15
C MET A 51 9.46 15.13 -3.73
N TYR A 52 10.53 14.61 -3.12
CA TYR A 52 10.65 13.19 -2.76
C TYR A 52 9.50 12.70 -1.87
N PHE A 53 9.14 13.49 -0.85
CA PHE A 53 8.02 13.18 0.04
C PHE A 53 6.73 13.01 -0.74
N THR A 54 6.40 13.97 -1.60
CA THR A 54 5.16 13.97 -2.37
C THR A 54 5.11 12.79 -3.36
N HIS A 55 6.24 12.39 -3.96
CA HIS A 55 6.27 11.17 -4.80
C HIS A 55 5.98 9.91 -3.98
N GLY A 56 6.58 9.76 -2.80
CA GLY A 56 6.33 8.63 -1.91
C GLY A 56 4.88 8.59 -1.42
N PHE A 57 4.34 9.75 -1.03
CA PHE A 57 2.95 9.90 -0.60
C PHE A 57 1.97 9.53 -1.70
N CYS A 58 2.10 10.12 -2.90
CA CYS A 58 1.22 9.83 -4.04
C CYS A 58 1.33 8.37 -4.51
N LEU A 59 2.53 7.78 -4.48
CA LEU A 59 2.72 6.37 -4.77
C LEU A 59 1.90 5.48 -3.83
N SER A 60 1.96 5.76 -2.52
CA SER A 60 1.18 4.99 -1.55
C SER A 60 -0.33 5.16 -1.72
N LEU A 61 -0.81 6.35 -2.09
CA LEU A 61 -2.24 6.55 -2.37
C LEU A 61 -2.71 5.74 -3.57
N ILE A 62 -1.92 5.69 -4.64
CA ILE A 62 -2.26 4.86 -5.81
C ILE A 62 -2.20 3.38 -5.44
N ASN A 63 -1.21 2.96 -4.66
CA ASN A 63 -1.15 1.58 -4.14
C ASN A 63 -2.36 1.24 -3.28
N CYS A 64 -2.81 2.16 -2.43
CA CYS A 64 -4.02 2.00 -1.63
C CYS A 64 -5.24 1.72 -2.51
N VAL A 65 -5.43 2.47 -3.60
CA VAL A 65 -6.51 2.21 -4.57
C VAL A 65 -6.39 0.80 -5.15
N TRP A 66 -5.19 0.36 -5.55
CA TRP A 66 -5.00 -0.98 -6.08
C TRP A 66 -5.30 -2.09 -5.08
N ILE A 67 -4.82 -1.94 -3.85
CA ILE A 67 -5.01 -2.93 -2.79
C ILE A 67 -6.48 -3.04 -2.42
N ILE A 68 -7.15 -1.90 -2.17
CA ILE A 68 -8.60 -1.87 -1.87
C ILE A 68 -9.39 -2.50 -3.01
N ALA A 69 -9.09 -2.15 -4.27
CA ALA A 69 -9.78 -2.70 -5.41
C ALA A 69 -9.59 -4.22 -5.51
N ALA A 70 -8.35 -4.71 -5.36
CA ALA A 70 -8.06 -6.14 -5.38
C ALA A 70 -8.79 -6.89 -4.25
N HIS A 71 -8.70 -6.40 -3.02
CA HIS A 71 -9.36 -7.01 -1.87
C HIS A 71 -10.88 -6.94 -1.95
N ALA A 72 -11.45 -5.88 -2.52
CA ALA A 72 -12.89 -5.77 -2.71
C ALA A 72 -13.41 -6.72 -3.81
N ILE A 73 -12.70 -6.82 -4.95
CA ILE A 73 -13.08 -7.70 -6.06
C ILE A 73 -12.92 -9.18 -5.67
N PHE A 74 -11.81 -9.51 -5.02
CA PHE A 74 -11.47 -10.89 -4.62
C PHE A 74 -11.80 -11.18 -3.15
N TYR A 75 -12.80 -10.51 -2.60
CA TYR A 75 -13.12 -10.50 -1.18
C TYR A 75 -13.27 -11.90 -0.55
N LYS A 76 -13.92 -12.82 -1.26
CA LYS A 76 -14.13 -14.20 -0.79
C LYS A 76 -12.80 -14.94 -0.59
N ASN A 77 -11.85 -14.75 -1.50
CA ASN A 77 -10.55 -15.40 -1.43
C ASN A 77 -9.69 -14.73 -0.36
N TYR A 78 -9.74 -13.40 -0.29
CA TYR A 78 -9.08 -12.62 0.74
C TYR A 78 -9.51 -13.07 2.14
N GLN A 79 -10.83 -13.14 2.41
CA GLN A 79 -11.35 -13.60 3.70
C GLN A 79 -10.90 -15.01 4.08
N ALA A 80 -10.76 -15.92 3.11
CA ALA A 80 -10.35 -17.29 3.39
C ALA A 80 -8.93 -17.37 3.98
N GLY A 81 -8.06 -16.42 3.64
CA GLY A 81 -6.71 -16.27 4.21
C GLY A 81 -6.61 -15.33 5.41
N HIS A 82 -7.69 -14.60 5.73
CA HIS A 82 -7.70 -13.45 6.66
C HIS A 82 -8.83 -13.58 7.69
N ALA A 83 -8.77 -14.65 8.49
CA ALA A 83 -9.82 -15.00 9.45
C ALA A 83 -10.01 -13.94 10.54
N GLN A 84 -8.94 -13.26 10.96
CA GLN A 84 -9.00 -12.22 11.99
C GLN A 84 -9.76 -10.97 11.48
N GLU A 85 -9.46 -10.56 10.25
CA GLU A 85 -10.10 -9.45 9.55
C GLU A 85 -11.58 -9.78 9.29
N ALA A 86 -11.87 -11.01 8.84
CA ALA A 86 -13.23 -11.50 8.69
C ALA A 86 -14.03 -11.44 10.00
N ALA A 87 -13.43 -11.86 11.13
CA ALA A 87 -14.07 -11.77 12.44
C ALA A 87 -14.34 -10.32 12.86
N MET A 88 -13.41 -9.40 12.56
CA MET A 88 -13.59 -7.97 12.84
C MET A 88 -14.77 -7.37 12.06
N TYR A 89 -14.98 -7.80 10.82
CA TYR A 89 -16.12 -7.33 10.01
C TYR A 89 -17.45 -7.95 10.45
N ASN A 90 -17.47 -9.24 10.79
CA ASN A 90 -18.68 -9.95 11.19
C ASN A 90 -19.20 -9.52 12.58
N GLY A 91 -18.31 -9.03 13.45
CA GLY A 91 -18.67 -8.52 14.79
C GLY A 91 -19.12 -7.05 14.83
N ASN A 92 -19.28 -6.39 13.68
CA ASN A 92 -19.55 -4.96 13.62
C ASN A 92 -21.01 -4.63 14.04
N PRO A 93 -21.24 -3.85 15.13
CA PRO A 93 -22.59 -3.52 15.60
C PRO A 93 -23.40 -2.65 14.62
N TYR A 94 -22.73 -1.99 13.67
CA TYR A 94 -23.33 -1.08 12.70
C TYR A 94 -23.75 -1.77 11.39
N HIS A 95 -23.58 -3.10 11.27
CA HIS A 95 -23.96 -3.89 10.07
C HIS A 95 -23.43 -3.32 8.74
N ILE A 96 -22.27 -2.67 8.78
CA ILE A 96 -21.63 -2.09 7.59
C ILE A 96 -21.20 -3.24 6.68
N PRO A 97 -21.54 -3.22 5.38
CA PRO A 97 -21.05 -4.21 4.43
C PRO A 97 -19.52 -4.34 4.51
N PRO A 98 -18.97 -5.56 4.61
CA PRO A 98 -17.55 -5.74 4.87
C PRO A 98 -16.63 -5.08 3.83
N GLN A 99 -17.04 -5.03 2.56
CA GLN A 99 -16.30 -4.34 1.50
C GLN A 99 -16.27 -2.82 1.71
N ALA A 100 -17.34 -2.23 2.25
CA ALA A 100 -17.38 -0.81 2.58
C ALA A 100 -16.50 -0.51 3.80
N ALA A 101 -16.52 -1.38 4.83
CA ALA A 101 -15.61 -1.28 5.96
C ALA A 101 -14.14 -1.38 5.52
N LEU A 102 -13.82 -2.33 4.62
CA LEU A 102 -12.50 -2.50 4.03
C LEU A 102 -12.06 -1.25 3.27
N ALA A 103 -12.94 -0.64 2.47
CA ALA A 103 -12.62 0.58 1.73
C ALA A 103 -12.29 1.75 2.67
N VAL A 104 -13.10 1.97 3.71
CA VAL A 104 -12.88 3.05 4.69
C VAL A 104 -11.57 2.86 5.44
N ILE A 105 -11.35 1.66 6.00
CA ILE A 105 -10.14 1.32 6.75
C ILE A 105 -8.92 1.40 5.82
N GLY A 106 -9.04 0.86 4.60
CA GLY A 106 -8.00 0.90 3.59
C GLY A 106 -7.57 2.32 3.26
N VAL A 107 -8.50 3.27 3.12
CA VAL A 107 -8.17 4.69 2.87
C VAL A 107 -7.36 5.28 4.03
N VAL A 108 -7.78 5.03 5.28
CA VAL A 108 -7.06 5.50 6.47
C VAL A 108 -5.64 4.92 6.51
N ILE A 109 -5.50 3.62 6.32
CA ILE A 109 -4.20 2.93 6.28
C ILE A 109 -3.36 3.46 5.11
N GLY A 110 -3.96 3.70 3.95
CA GLY A 110 -3.27 4.21 2.77
C GLY A 110 -2.71 5.61 2.96
N ILE A 111 -3.43 6.50 3.64
CA ILE A 111 -2.96 7.83 4.02
C ILE A 111 -1.80 7.72 5.01
N ALA A 112 -1.96 6.94 6.08
CA ALA A 112 -0.92 6.74 7.09
C ALA A 112 0.36 6.16 6.45
N SER A 113 0.20 5.11 5.64
CA SER A 113 1.27 4.49 4.86
C SER A 113 1.91 5.48 3.88
N GLY A 114 1.13 6.39 3.31
CA GLY A 114 1.64 7.43 2.42
C GLY A 114 2.51 8.43 3.13
N LEU A 115 2.15 8.84 4.35
CA LEU A 115 3.00 9.71 5.17
C LEU A 115 4.34 9.01 5.47
N VAL A 116 4.28 7.73 5.86
CA VAL A 116 5.47 6.91 6.13
C VAL A 116 6.33 6.76 4.87
N GLN A 117 5.75 6.39 3.73
CA GLN A 117 6.46 6.22 2.46
C GLN A 117 7.06 7.54 1.96
N GLY A 118 6.35 8.66 2.15
CA GLY A 118 6.86 9.99 1.87
C GLY A 118 8.12 10.29 2.70
N LEU A 119 8.10 9.98 4.00
CA LEU A 119 9.26 10.15 4.87
C LEU A 119 10.43 9.26 4.44
N PHE A 120 10.19 7.99 4.12
CA PHE A 120 11.24 7.10 3.60
C PHE A 120 11.88 7.65 2.33
N ALA A 121 11.06 8.10 1.36
CA ALA A 121 11.56 8.69 0.12
C ALA A 121 12.38 9.97 0.38
N PHE A 122 11.94 10.80 1.33
CA PHE A 122 12.66 12.01 1.73
C PHE A 122 14.00 11.67 2.39
N ILE A 123 14.03 10.74 3.34
CA ILE A 123 15.26 10.32 4.02
C ILE A 123 16.23 9.69 3.01
N ALA A 124 15.75 8.79 2.16
CA ALA A 124 16.55 8.17 1.10
C ALA A 124 17.18 9.20 0.17
N SER A 125 16.50 10.32 -0.11
CA SER A 125 17.05 11.40 -0.95
C SER A 125 18.29 12.10 -0.36
N LYS A 126 18.49 11.98 0.96
CA LYS A 126 19.65 12.52 1.68
C LYS A 126 20.82 11.54 1.77
N LEU A 127 20.53 10.24 1.73
CA LEU A 127 21.53 9.17 1.90
C LEU A 127 22.08 8.66 0.57
N VAL A 128 21.26 8.71 -0.49
CA VAL A 128 21.61 8.12 -1.78
C VAL A 128 22.36 9.13 -2.66
N LYS A 129 23.51 8.71 -3.21
CA LYS A 129 24.20 9.49 -4.25
C LYS A 129 23.31 9.61 -5.48
N LYS A 130 23.07 10.86 -5.89
CA LYS A 130 22.29 11.20 -7.08
C LYS A 130 23.03 10.70 -8.32
N ARG A 131 22.25 10.34 -9.34
CA ARG A 131 22.77 10.15 -10.70
C ARG A 131 23.09 11.50 -11.33
#